data_AF-A0A1Q7LER0-F1
#
_entry.id   AF-A0A1Q7LER0-F1
#
_cell.length_a   1.000
_cell.length_b   1.000
_cell.length_c   1.000
_cell.angle_alpha   90.00
_cell.angle_beta   90.00
_cell.angle_gamma   90.00
#
_symmetry.space_group_name_H-M   'P 1'
#
loop_
_entity.id
_entity.type
_entity.pdbx_description
1 polymer ?
#
loop_
_entity_poly.entity_id
_entity_poly.type
_entity_poly.pdbx_seq_one_letter_code
_entity_poly.pdbx_strand_id
1 'polypeptide(L)' 'MASPQGGDALNTLRHDLSNPLAAILAETQLLLLNAERFDEETVAGLKQIESLARKMRQILQAPPPAA' A
#
# COMPACT_ATOMS: atom_id res chain seq x y z
N MET A 1 15.39 -34.05 1.00
CA MET A 1 15.63 -32.68 1.48
C MET A 1 14.45 -31.82 1.03
N ALA A 2 13.53 -31.49 1.92
CA ALA A 2 12.38 -30.66 1.60
C ALA A 2 12.74 -29.19 1.87
N SER A 3 12.79 -28.36 0.82
CA SER A 3 13.06 -26.93 0.92
C SER A 3 11.91 -26.21 1.67
N PRO A 4 12.16 -25.12 2.41
CA PRO A 4 11.13 -24.42 3.17
C PRO A 4 10.26 -23.56 2.24
N GLN A 5 9.23 -24.16 1.64
CA GLN A 5 8.36 -23.50 0.63
C GLN A 5 7.51 -22.34 1.19
N GLY A 6 7.38 -22.20 2.52
CA GLY A 6 6.56 -21.16 3.15
C GLY A 6 7.16 -19.75 3.14
N GLY A 7 8.49 -19.62 3.10
CA GLY A 7 9.16 -18.32 3.06
C GLY A 7 8.97 -17.61 1.73
N ASP A 8 8.94 -18.36 0.63
CA ASP A 8 8.77 -17.84 -0.72
C ASP A 8 7.34 -17.34 -0.97
N ALA A 9 6.32 -18.10 -0.58
CA ALA A 9 4.92 -17.72 -0.84
C ALA A 9 4.52 -16.39 -0.17
N LEU A 10 4.98 -16.18 1.07
CA LEU A 10 4.69 -14.96 1.82
C LEU A 10 5.51 -13.77 1.29
N ASN A 11 6.73 -14.01 0.81
CA ASN A 11 7.54 -13.00 0.14
C ASN A 11 6.94 -12.58 -1.21
N THR A 12 6.51 -13.54 -2.03
CA THR A 12 5.80 -13.31 -3.28
C THR A 12 4.52 -12.51 -3.04
N LEU A 13 3.70 -12.89 -2.05
CA LEU A 13 2.50 -12.12 -1.70
C LEU A 13 2.83 -10.67 -1.29
N ARG A 14 3.88 -10.46 -0.49
CA ARG A 14 4.32 -9.11 -0.11
C ARG A 14 4.74 -8.28 -1.33
N HIS A 15 5.48 -8.88 -2.24
CA HIS A 15 5.90 -8.25 -3.49
C HIS A 15 4.68 -7.87 -4.36
N ASP A 16 3.79 -8.84 -4.59
CA ASP A 16 2.62 -8.70 -5.46
C ASP A 16 1.61 -7.69 -4.93
N LEU A 17 1.53 -7.50 -3.61
CA LEU A 17 0.72 -6.45 -2.99
C LEU A 17 1.45 -5.09 -2.92
N SER A 18 2.78 -5.08 -2.81
CA SER A 18 3.55 -3.83 -2.73
C SER A 18 3.46 -3.01 -4.01
N ASN A 19 3.48 -3.66 -5.17
CA ASN A 19 3.40 -2.99 -6.48
C ASN A 19 2.06 -2.25 -6.73
N PRO A 20 0.87 -2.89 -6.62
CA PRO A 20 -0.41 -2.20 -6.79
C PRO A 20 -0.65 -1.14 -5.70
N LEU A 21 -0.17 -1.34 -4.47
CA LEU A 21 -0.24 -0.30 -3.44
C LEU A 21 0.59 0.94 -3.77
N ALA A 22 1.78 0.74 -4.37
CA ALA A 22 2.60 1.86 -4.83
C ALA A 22 1.90 2.63 -5.96
N ALA A 23 1.25 1.93 -6.90
CA ALA A 23 0.47 2.55 -7.96
C ALA A 23 -0.70 3.38 -7.42
N ILE A 24 -1.53 2.80 -6.54
CA ILE A 24 -2.65 3.51 -5.90
C ILE A 24 -2.16 4.76 -5.15
N LEU A 25 -1.06 4.63 -4.41
CA LEU A 25 -0.48 5.76 -3.68
C LEU A 25 -0.02 6.87 -4.62
N ALA A 26 0.69 6.52 -5.71
CA ALA A 26 1.19 7.47 -6.69
C ALA A 26 0.05 8.19 -7.43
N GLU A 27 -0.98 7.46 -7.87
CA GLU A 27 -2.15 8.04 -8.54
C GLU A 27 -2.94 8.95 -7.60
N THR A 28 -3.17 8.53 -6.35
CA THR A 28 -3.85 9.35 -5.34
C THR A 28 -3.07 10.64 -5.07
N GLN A 29 -1.73 10.56 -5.00
CA GLN A 29 -0.88 11.73 -4.82
C GLN A 29 -0.90 12.66 -6.03
N LEU A 30 -0.95 12.14 -7.26
CA LEU A 30 -1.12 12.95 -8.47
C LEU A 30 -2.45 13.71 -8.47
N LEU A 31 -3.53 13.08 -8.01
CA LEU A 31 -4.82 13.75 -7.85
C LEU A 31 -4.77 14.82 -6.76
N LEU A 32 -4.14 14.53 -5.61
CA LEU A 32 -3.96 15.48 -4.51
C LEU A 32 -3.05 16.66 -4.86
N LEU A 33 -2.10 16.51 -5.80
CA LEU A 33 -1.31 17.62 -6.33
C LEU A 33 -2.15 18.65 -7.09
N ASN A 34 -3.33 18.26 -7.56
CA ASN A 34 -4.29 19.11 -8.25
C ASN A 34 -5.61 19.21 -7.46
N ALA A 35 -5.53 19.18 -6.12
CA ALA A 35 -6.67 19.09 -5.21
C ALA A 35 -7.68 20.23 -5.40
N GLU A 36 -7.24 21.40 -5.84
CA GLU A 36 -8.07 22.58 -6.12
C GLU A 36 -9.10 22.36 -7.24
N ARG A 37 -8.98 21.28 -8.01
CA ARG A 37 -9.93 20.89 -9.05
C ARG A 37 -11.09 20.04 -8.54
N PHE A 38 -11.08 19.66 -7.27
CA PHE A 38 -12.07 18.79 -6.65
C PHE A 38 -12.77 19.50 -5.49
N ASP A 39 -13.98 19.05 -5.17
CA ASP A 39 -14.68 19.50 -3.96
C ASP A 39 -14.02 18.95 -2.68
N GLU A 40 -14.38 19.54 -1.54
CA GLU A 40 -13.80 19.20 -0.24
C GLU A 40 -14.03 17.73 0.15
N GLU A 41 -15.18 17.16 -0.21
CA GLU A 41 -15.52 15.76 0.08
C GLU A 41 -14.61 14.80 -0.69
N THR A 42 -14.38 15.07 -1.97
CA THR A 42 -13.48 14.31 -2.84
C THR A 42 -12.04 14.41 -2.34
N VAL A 43 -11.57 15.60 -1.97
CA VAL A 43 -10.23 15.79 -1.40
C VAL A 43 -10.08 15.02 -0.08
N ALA A 44 -11.11 15.02 0.77
CA ALA A 44 -11.10 14.24 2.01
C ALA A 44 -11.01 12.74 1.73
N GLY A 45 -11.77 12.23 0.75
CA GLY A 45 -11.71 10.85 0.30
C GLY A 45 -10.33 10.46 -0.23
N LEU A 46 -9.70 11.29 -1.06
CA LEU A 46 -8.34 11.06 -1.56
C LEU A 46 -7.30 10.99 -0.43
N LYS A 47 -7.39 11.88 0.58
CA LYS A 47 -6.52 11.83 1.77
C LYS A 47 -6.73 10.54 2.59
N GLN A 48 -7.97 10.05 2.67
CA GLN A 48 -8.26 8.77 3.32
C GLN A 48 -7.65 7.60 2.55
N ILE A 49 -7.78 7.57 1.23
CA ILE A 49 -7.15 6.55 0.37
C ILE A 49 -5.63 6.55 0.56
N GLU A 50 -4.99 7.73 0.55
CA GLU A 50 -3.55 7.83 0.81
C GLU A 50 -3.17 7.25 2.17
N SER A 51 -3.91 7.60 3.23
CA SER A 51 -3.66 7.12 4.58
C SER A 51 -3.79 5.58 4.68
N LEU A 52 -4.83 5.01 4.08
CA LEU A 52 -5.06 3.57 4.06
C LEU A 52 -3.98 2.83 3.26
N ALA A 53 -3.61 3.32 2.08
CA ALA A 53 -2.54 2.73 1.27
C ALA A 53 -1.19 2.73 2.01
N ARG A 54 -0.86 3.83 2.70
CA ARG A 54 0.34 3.91 3.56
C ARG A 54 0.30 2.91 4.70
N LYS A 55 -0.85 2.75 5.36
CA LYS A 55 -1.04 1.76 6.43
C LYS A 55 -0.86 0.32 5.91
N MET A 56 -1.42 0.00 4.75
CA MET A 56 -1.24 -1.31 4.12
C MET A 56 0.23 -1.59 3.81
N ARG A 57 0.96 -0.60 3.27
CA ARG A 57 2.40 -0.72 3.02
C ARG A 57 3.20 -0.93 4.31
N GLN A 58 2.85 -0.24 5.40
CA GLN A 58 3.48 -0.46 6.71
C GLN A 58 3.26 -1.90 7.21
N ILE A 59 2.03 -2.43 7.09
CA ILE A 59 1.72 -3.81 7.46
C ILE A 59 2.56 -4.80 6.64
N LEU A 60 2.69 -4.57 5.33
CA LEU A 60 3.50 -5.42 4.45
C LEU A 60 5.00 -5.28 4.68
N GLN A 61 5.49 -4.19 5.30
CA GLN A 61 6.91 -3.99 5.58
C GLN A 61 7.28 -4.31 7.04
N ALA A 62 6.30 -4.49 7.92
CA ALA A 62 6.53 -4.79 9.32
C ALA A 62 7.32 -6.12 9.46
N PRO A 63 8.41 -6.14 10.23
CA PRO A 63 9.09 -7.40 10.54
C PRO A 63 8.09 -8.36 11.18
N PRO A 64 8.15 -9.67 10.89
CA PRO A 64 7.30 -10.64 11.56
C PRO A 64 7.48 -10.51 13.08
N PRO A 65 6.40 -10.67 13.87
CA PRO A 65 6.51 -10.58 15.33
C PRO A 65 7.55 -11.59 15.82
N ALA A 66 8.37 -11.16 16.79
CA ALA A 66 9.34 -12.04 17.44
C ALA A 66 8.60 -13.22 18.06
N ALA A 67 9.00 -14.44 17.68
CA ALA A 67 8.44 -15.69 18.18
C ALA A 67 8.82 -15.93 19.65
#